data_AF-A0A934SVR9-F1
#
_entry.id   AF-A0A934SVR9-F1
#
_cell.length_a   1.000
_cell.length_b   1.000
_cell.length_c   1.000
_cell.angle_alpha   90.00
_cell.angle_beta   90.00
_cell.angle_gamma   90.00
#
_symmetry.space_group_name_H-M   'P 1'
#
loop_
_entity.id
_entity.type
_entity.pdbx_description
1 polymer ?
#
loop_
_entity_poly.entity_id
_entity_poly.type
_entity_poly.pdbx_seq_one_letter_code
_entity_poly.pdbx_strand_id
1 'polypeptide(L)'
;MGIPRFHRCDGYTLLEVLVALCIFSIAALGVSELQWHAFSAIQRAALQGEALALATDIAERLRGLPDRETLLLDSDSPLPDIMDCERLACSAAQLAAVDLREWLTAVRSRLPGARLRVCADGAPWDAATAALRWDCADAGPVWVKLGWRDDVDNASAPRLALPLPESGR
;
A
#
# COMPACT_ATOMS: atom_id res chain seq x y z
N MET A 1 75.60 -38.47 7.07
CA MET A 1 74.41 -38.13 7.87
C MET A 1 73.59 -37.12 7.08
N GLY A 2 72.32 -37.44 6.77
CA GLY A 2 71.34 -36.49 6.21
C GLY A 2 71.10 -36.59 4.70
N ILE A 3 70.18 -37.46 4.28
CA ILE A 3 69.63 -37.46 2.92
C ILE A 3 68.52 -36.38 2.89
N PRO A 4 68.52 -35.42 1.95
CA PRO A 4 67.44 -34.45 1.84
C PRO A 4 66.16 -35.12 1.34
N ARG A 5 65.06 -34.99 2.10
CA ARG A 5 63.72 -35.41 1.67
C ARG A 5 63.11 -34.29 0.83
N PHE A 6 62.93 -34.54 -0.47
CA PHE A 6 62.08 -33.68 -1.29
C PHE A 6 60.63 -33.81 -0.82
N HIS A 7 60.08 -32.72 -0.29
CA HIS A 7 58.64 -32.62 -0.06
C HIS A 7 57.94 -32.58 -1.41
N ARG A 8 57.00 -33.50 -1.64
CA ARG A 8 56.05 -33.41 -2.75
C ARG A 8 55.17 -32.19 -2.51
N CYS A 9 55.28 -31.19 -3.37
CA CYS A 9 54.24 -30.19 -3.51
C CYS A 9 53.12 -30.82 -4.34
N ASP A 10 52.08 -31.31 -3.68
CA ASP A 10 50.86 -31.72 -4.38
C ASP A 10 50.15 -30.44 -4.86
N GLY A 11 50.38 -30.10 -6.13
CA GLY A 11 49.78 -28.96 -6.80
C GLY A 11 48.30 -29.19 -7.08
N TYR A 12 47.45 -28.87 -6.10
CA TYR A 12 45.99 -28.81 -6.26
C TYR A 12 45.42 -27.39 -6.18
N THR A 13 46.28 -26.36 -6.18
CA THR A 13 45.87 -24.98 -5.89
C THR A 13 45.00 -24.33 -6.97
N LEU A 14 45.21 -24.64 -8.25
CA LEU A 14 44.44 -23.99 -9.33
C LEU A 14 43.00 -24.52 -9.42
N LEU A 15 42.81 -25.82 -9.20
CA LEU A 15 41.47 -26.43 -9.18
C LEU A 15 40.71 -26.02 -7.92
N GLU A 16 41.37 -25.92 -6.78
CA GLU A 16 40.78 -25.45 -5.52
C GLU A 16 40.28 -24.00 -5.62
N VAL A 17 41.08 -23.09 -6.20
CA VAL A 17 40.66 -21.69 -6.42
C VAL A 17 39.50 -21.61 -7.41
N LEU A 18 39.50 -22.42 -8.48
CA LEU A 18 38.41 -22.45 -9.45
C LEU A 18 37.09 -22.93 -8.82
N VAL A 19 37.16 -23.99 -8.00
CA VAL A 19 36.00 -24.49 -7.25
C VAL A 19 35.51 -23.45 -6.24
N ALA A 20 36.41 -22.79 -5.50
CA ALA A 20 36.04 -21.72 -4.56
C ALA A 20 35.35 -20.54 -5.26
N LEU A 21 35.85 -20.10 -6.40
CA LEU A 21 35.24 -19.04 -7.22
C LEU A 21 33.88 -19.48 -7.78
N CYS A 22 33.73 -20.74 -8.19
CA CYS A 22 32.47 -21.28 -8.66
C CYS A 22 31.39 -21.25 -7.55
N ILE A 23 31.73 -21.76 -6.36
CA ILE A 23 30.84 -21.73 -5.19
C ILE A 23 30.51 -20.29 -4.79
N PHE A 24 31.51 -19.41 -4.75
CA PHE A 24 31.31 -17.99 -4.42
C PHE A 24 30.37 -17.30 -5.41
N SER A 25 30.52 -17.58 -6.71
CA SER A 25 29.67 -16.99 -7.75
C SER A 25 28.20 -17.42 -7.59
N ILE A 26 27.96 -18.70 -7.29
CA ILE A 26 26.61 -19.22 -7.02
C ILE A 26 26.04 -18.57 -5.75
N ALA A 27 26.85 -18.45 -4.68
CA ALA A 27 26.43 -17.79 -3.45
C ALA A 27 26.08 -16.32 -3.68
N ALA A 28 26.88 -15.59 -4.46
CA ALA A 28 26.63 -14.19 -4.80
C ALA A 28 25.33 -13.99 -5.61
N LEU A 29 25.06 -14.87 -6.58
CA LEU A 29 23.80 -14.86 -7.33
C LEU A 29 22.61 -15.09 -6.40
N GLY A 30 22.70 -16.07 -5.48
CA GLY A 30 21.64 -16.33 -4.50
C GLY A 30 21.35 -15.10 -3.61
N VAL A 31 22.39 -14.38 -3.18
CA VAL A 31 22.20 -13.14 -2.40
C VAL A 31 21.54 -12.03 -3.23
N SER A 32 21.85 -11.92 -4.52
CA SER A 32 21.28 -10.89 -5.39
C SER A 32 19.76 -11.05 -5.56
N GLU A 33 19.27 -12.29 -5.72
CA GLU A 33 17.84 -12.58 -5.81
C GLU A 33 17.12 -12.19 -4.51
N LEU A 34 17.70 -12.53 -3.36
CA LEU A 34 17.17 -12.15 -2.06
C LEU A 34 17.09 -10.63 -1.90
N GLN A 35 18.09 -9.88 -2.39
CA GLN A 35 18.08 -8.41 -2.37
C GLN A 35 16.95 -7.82 -3.22
N TRP A 36 16.69 -8.37 -4.42
CA TRP A 36 15.58 -7.93 -5.27
C TRP A 36 14.22 -8.18 -4.63
N HIS A 37 14.04 -9.35 -4.02
CA HIS A 37 12.82 -9.68 -3.29
C HIS A 37 12.65 -8.76 -2.07
N ALA A 38 13.73 -8.49 -1.32
CA ALA A 38 13.69 -7.56 -0.19
C ALA A 38 13.28 -6.15 -0.63
N PHE A 39 13.87 -5.62 -1.71
CA PHE A 39 13.50 -4.31 -2.24
C PHE A 39 12.02 -4.23 -2.63
N SER A 40 11.53 -5.25 -3.34
CA SER A 40 10.13 -5.35 -3.75
C SER A 40 9.18 -5.41 -2.54
N ALA A 41 9.57 -6.16 -1.50
CA ALA A 41 8.79 -6.26 -0.27
C ALA A 41 8.75 -4.93 0.50
N ILE A 42 9.87 -4.21 0.57
CA ILE A 42 9.94 -2.87 1.19
C ILE A 42 9.02 -1.89 0.45
N GLN A 43 9.04 -1.88 -0.88
CA GLN A 43 8.18 -0.99 -1.67
C GLN A 43 6.70 -1.26 -1.42
N ARG A 44 6.29 -2.54 -1.39
CA ARG A 44 4.90 -2.92 -1.08
C ARG A 44 4.48 -2.51 0.32
N ALA A 45 5.36 -2.72 1.31
CA ALA A 45 5.12 -2.30 2.68
C ALA A 45 4.98 -0.77 2.81
N ALA A 46 5.78 0.00 2.06
CA ALA A 46 5.68 1.45 2.02
C ALA A 46 4.33 1.92 1.46
N LEU A 47 3.90 1.40 0.31
CA LEU A 47 2.59 1.71 -0.28
C LEU A 47 1.44 1.33 0.65
N GLN A 48 1.51 0.16 1.28
CA GLN A 48 0.52 -0.28 2.26
C GLN A 48 0.46 0.65 3.48
N GLY A 49 1.61 1.13 3.96
CA GLY A 49 1.69 2.10 5.04
C GLY A 49 1.05 3.45 4.68
N GLU A 50 1.33 3.97 3.49
CA GLU A 50 0.72 5.21 2.99
C GLU A 50 -0.79 5.08 2.82
N ALA A 51 -1.25 3.96 2.27
CA ALA A 51 -2.67 3.62 2.13
C ALA A 51 -3.39 3.58 3.48
N LEU A 52 -2.78 2.93 4.48
CA LEU A 52 -3.33 2.90 5.83
C LEU A 52 -3.41 4.30 6.43
N ALA A 53 -2.33 5.09 6.33
CA ALA A 53 -2.30 6.46 6.84
C ALA A 53 -3.40 7.34 6.22
N LEU A 54 -3.57 7.28 4.89
CA LEU A 54 -4.60 8.03 4.18
C LEU A 54 -6.02 7.55 4.54
N ALA A 55 -6.23 6.24 4.67
CA ALA A 55 -7.51 5.69 5.09
C ALA A 55 -7.87 6.07 6.53
N THR A 56 -6.90 6.10 7.43
CA THR A 56 -7.11 6.56 8.82
C THR A 56 -7.39 8.04 8.90
N ASP A 57 -6.72 8.87 8.09
CA ASP A 57 -6.92 10.32 8.05
C ASP A 57 -8.35 10.67 7.62
N ILE A 58 -8.83 10.08 6.52
CA ILE A 58 -10.22 10.32 6.08
C ILE A 58 -11.22 9.72 7.06
N ALA A 59 -10.93 8.58 7.67
CA ALA A 59 -11.83 8.01 8.66
C ALA A 59 -12.00 8.93 9.88
N GLU A 60 -10.92 9.57 10.34
CA GLU A 60 -10.98 10.54 11.43
C GLU A 60 -11.73 11.82 11.03
N ARG A 61 -11.49 12.34 9.83
CA ARG A 61 -12.23 13.50 9.30
C ARG A 61 -13.72 13.21 9.19
N LEU A 62 -14.08 12.02 8.70
CA LEU A 62 -15.47 11.55 8.62
C LEU A 62 -16.10 11.36 10.00
N ARG A 63 -15.32 11.04 11.04
CA ARG A 63 -15.87 10.94 12.40
C ARG A 63 -16.44 12.27 12.90
N GLY A 64 -15.90 13.41 12.48
CA GLY A 64 -16.41 14.72 12.86
C GLY A 64 -17.68 15.17 12.12
N LEU A 65 -18.07 14.47 11.04
CA LEU A 65 -19.19 14.90 10.20
C LEU A 65 -20.52 14.31 10.69
N PRO A 66 -21.59 15.13 10.80
CA PRO A 66 -22.91 14.68 11.24
C PRO A 66 -23.64 13.85 10.17
N ASP A 67 -23.46 14.17 8.89
CA ASP A 67 -24.07 13.45 7.75
C ASP A 67 -23.00 12.65 7.01
N ARG A 68 -22.66 11.46 7.54
CA ARG A 68 -21.65 10.57 6.95
C ARG A 68 -22.17 9.76 5.77
N GLU A 69 -23.47 9.48 5.74
CA GLU A 69 -24.13 8.67 4.71
C GLU A 69 -24.19 9.37 3.35
N THR A 70 -24.11 10.71 3.33
CA THR A 70 -24.12 11.50 2.09
C THR A 70 -22.75 11.64 1.44
N LEU A 71 -21.66 11.33 2.16
CA LEU A 71 -20.30 11.41 1.63
C LEU A 71 -19.92 10.09 0.91
N LEU A 72 -20.59 9.82 -0.20
CA LEU A 72 -20.21 8.75 -1.12
C LEU A 72 -19.11 9.26 -2.05
N LEU A 73 -17.92 8.69 -1.90
CA LEU A 73 -16.73 9.05 -2.67
C LEU A 73 -16.31 7.88 -3.55
N ASP A 74 -15.90 8.19 -4.77
CA ASP A 74 -15.19 7.28 -5.67
C ASP A 74 -13.92 7.99 -6.18
N SER A 75 -13.01 7.24 -6.77
CA SER A 75 -11.74 7.79 -7.28
C SER A 75 -11.89 8.90 -8.31
N ASP A 76 -12.93 8.79 -9.12
CA ASP A 76 -13.27 9.75 -10.18
C ASP A 76 -14.20 10.86 -9.69
N SER A 77 -14.51 10.92 -8.38
CA SER A 77 -15.23 12.05 -7.82
C SER A 77 -14.50 13.35 -8.18
N PRO A 78 -15.22 14.36 -8.73
CA PRO A 78 -14.62 15.64 -9.04
C PRO A 78 -14.03 16.24 -7.78
N LEU A 79 -12.86 16.88 -7.91
CA LEU A 79 -12.31 17.67 -6.82
C LEU A 79 -13.32 18.79 -6.51
N PRO A 80 -13.70 18.98 -5.23
CA PRO A 80 -14.51 20.11 -4.84
C PRO A 80 -13.86 21.44 -5.26
N ASP A 81 -14.68 22.43 -5.61
CA ASP A 81 -14.18 23.74 -6.05
C ASP A 81 -13.33 24.41 -4.97
N ILE A 82 -12.32 25.16 -5.42
CA ILE A 82 -11.34 25.79 -4.53
C ILE A 82 -11.94 27.08 -3.97
N MET A 83 -12.29 27.05 -2.68
CA MET A 83 -12.60 28.25 -1.90
C MET A 83 -11.41 28.61 -1.01
N ASP A 84 -10.99 29.88 -1.02
CA ASP A 84 -9.90 30.40 -0.18
C ASP A 84 -10.43 30.68 1.24
N CYS A 85 -10.62 29.61 2.02
CA CYS A 85 -11.11 29.69 3.40
C CYS A 85 -10.12 30.33 4.38
N GLU A 86 -8.87 30.62 3.95
CA GLU A 86 -7.92 31.38 4.76
C GLU A 86 -8.22 32.88 4.73
N ARG A 87 -8.83 33.36 3.64
CA ARG A 87 -9.15 34.78 3.44
C ARG A 87 -10.64 35.09 3.53
N LEU A 88 -11.50 34.09 3.30
CA LEU A 88 -12.95 34.23 3.28
C LEU A 88 -13.59 33.45 4.44
N ALA A 89 -14.70 33.95 4.97
CA ALA A 89 -15.49 33.20 5.95
C ALA A 89 -16.19 32.03 5.25
N CYS A 90 -15.71 30.81 5.51
CA CYS A 90 -16.30 29.58 4.98
C CYS A 90 -17.34 29.00 5.95
N SER A 91 -18.43 28.45 5.39
CA SER A 91 -19.34 27.59 6.14
C SER A 91 -18.67 26.24 6.46
N ALA A 92 -19.21 25.50 7.42
CA ALA A 92 -18.72 24.15 7.75
C ALA A 92 -18.69 23.21 6.53
N ALA A 93 -19.67 23.33 5.63
CA ALA A 93 -19.72 22.55 4.39
C ALA A 93 -18.61 22.94 3.40
N GLN A 94 -18.26 24.23 3.32
CA GLN A 94 -17.18 24.72 2.46
C GLN A 94 -15.80 24.31 2.99
N LEU A 95 -15.61 24.34 4.31
CA LEU A 95 -14.37 23.88 4.93
C LEU A 95 -14.16 22.37 4.71
N ALA A 96 -15.21 21.56 4.90
CA ALA A 96 -15.18 20.12 4.64
C ALA A 96 -14.86 19.79 3.16
N ALA A 97 -15.36 20.59 2.22
CA ALA A 97 -15.04 20.46 0.80
C ALA A 97 -13.55 20.74 0.51
N VAL A 98 -12.96 21.74 1.19
CA VAL A 98 -11.53 22.05 1.10
C VAL A 98 -10.67 20.93 1.68
N ASP A 99 -11.02 20.43 2.86
CA ASP A 99 -10.35 19.29 3.50
C ASP A 99 -10.36 18.05 2.61
N LEU A 100 -11.53 17.74 2.02
CA LEU A 100 -11.70 16.60 1.13
C LEU A 100 -10.87 16.77 -0.15
N ARG A 101 -10.81 17.97 -0.72
CA ARG A 101 -9.93 18.31 -1.84
C ARG A 101 -8.47 18.04 -1.50
N GLU A 102 -8.01 18.50 -0.35
CA GLU A 102 -6.61 18.33 0.07
C GLU A 102 -6.29 16.84 0.24
N TRP A 103 -7.18 16.10 0.89
CA TRP A 103 -7.04 14.67 1.05
C TRP A 103 -7.03 13.92 -0.29
N LEU A 104 -7.96 14.20 -1.20
CA LEU A 104 -7.98 13.59 -2.54
C LEU A 104 -6.71 13.90 -3.35
N THR A 105 -6.17 15.11 -3.18
CA THR A 105 -4.89 15.50 -3.79
C THR A 105 -3.72 14.70 -3.20
N ALA A 106 -3.71 14.51 -1.87
CA ALA A 106 -2.73 13.66 -1.20
C ALA A 106 -2.83 12.19 -1.65
N VAL A 107 -4.03 11.64 -1.80
CA VAL A 107 -4.24 10.28 -2.33
C VAL A 107 -3.67 10.15 -3.75
N ARG A 108 -4.02 11.08 -4.65
CA ARG A 108 -3.57 11.03 -6.06
C ARG A 108 -2.05 11.19 -6.22
N SER A 109 -1.41 11.93 -5.32
CA SER A 109 0.04 12.17 -5.34
C SER A 109 0.86 11.06 -4.69
N ARG A 110 0.40 10.51 -3.57
CA ARG A 110 1.11 9.47 -2.80
C ARG A 110 0.81 8.06 -3.32
N LEU A 111 -0.42 7.81 -3.76
CA LEU A 111 -0.86 6.53 -4.30
C LEU A 111 -1.38 6.68 -5.73
N PRO A 112 -0.48 6.82 -6.72
CA PRO A 112 -0.88 6.96 -8.12
C PRO A 112 -1.66 5.73 -8.59
N GLY A 113 -2.82 5.95 -9.22
CA GLY A 113 -3.70 4.89 -9.69
C GLY A 113 -4.48 4.17 -8.59
N ALA A 114 -4.53 4.72 -7.37
CA ALA A 114 -5.37 4.19 -6.31
C ALA A 114 -6.86 4.34 -6.64
N ARG A 115 -7.59 3.25 -6.39
CA ARG A 115 -9.04 3.23 -6.30
C ARG A 115 -9.47 3.47 -4.86
N LEU A 116 -10.46 4.32 -4.64
CA LEU A 116 -11.05 4.65 -3.36
C LEU A 116 -12.56 4.51 -3.48
N ARG A 117 -13.22 3.99 -2.44
CA ARG A 117 -14.66 4.06 -2.32
C ARG A 117 -15.07 4.23 -0.86
N VAL A 118 -15.86 5.26 -0.56
CA VAL A 118 -16.49 5.42 0.75
C VAL A 118 -17.98 5.16 0.59
N CYS A 119 -18.51 4.17 1.31
CA CYS A 119 -19.90 3.74 1.16
C CYS A 119 -20.39 2.96 2.37
N ALA A 120 -21.70 2.95 2.62
CA ALA A 120 -22.33 2.00 3.54
C ALA A 120 -22.22 0.58 2.96
N ASP A 121 -21.77 -0.39 3.75
CA ASP A 121 -21.69 -1.79 3.32
C ASP A 121 -21.86 -2.78 4.48
N GLY A 122 -22.94 -3.55 4.44
CA GLY A 122 -23.21 -4.64 5.39
C GLY A 122 -22.40 -5.91 5.12
N ALA A 123 -21.78 -6.06 3.95
CA ALA A 123 -21.06 -7.27 3.56
C ALA A 123 -19.81 -6.94 2.70
N PRO A 124 -18.78 -6.27 3.25
CA PRO A 124 -17.58 -5.87 2.50
C PRO A 124 -16.70 -7.04 2.08
N TRP A 125 -16.83 -8.20 2.74
CA TRP A 125 -16.05 -9.40 2.47
C TRP A 125 -16.87 -10.45 1.74
N ASP A 126 -16.30 -11.02 0.66
CA ASP A 126 -16.83 -12.17 -0.04
C ASP A 126 -16.09 -13.44 0.39
N ALA A 127 -16.80 -14.35 1.06
CA ALA A 127 -16.25 -15.61 1.52
C ALA A 127 -15.97 -16.61 0.38
N ALA A 128 -16.67 -16.50 -0.76
CA ALA A 128 -16.47 -17.40 -1.89
C ALA A 128 -15.16 -17.11 -2.63
N THR A 129 -14.79 -15.84 -2.75
CA THR A 129 -13.55 -15.40 -3.41
C THR A 129 -12.43 -15.06 -2.43
N ALA A 130 -12.68 -15.14 -1.12
CA ALA A 130 -11.77 -14.72 -0.06
C ALA A 130 -11.16 -13.33 -0.30
N ALA A 131 -12.00 -12.37 -0.71
CA ALA A 131 -11.57 -11.04 -1.10
C ALA A 131 -12.59 -9.97 -0.68
N LEU A 132 -12.12 -8.72 -0.60
CA LEU A 132 -13.00 -7.56 -0.43
C LEU A 132 -13.75 -7.26 -1.73
N ARG A 133 -14.94 -6.67 -1.61
CA ARG A 133 -15.74 -6.24 -2.78
C ARG A 133 -15.70 -4.73 -2.95
N TRP A 134 -15.58 -4.27 -4.20
CA TRP A 134 -15.72 -2.84 -4.51
C TRP A 134 -17.15 -2.36 -4.40
N ASP A 135 -18.12 -3.18 -4.79
CA ASP A 135 -19.52 -2.84 -4.66
C ASP A 135 -19.94 -2.82 -3.20
N CYS A 136 -20.89 -1.95 -2.91
CA CYS A 136 -21.39 -1.72 -1.58
C CYS A 136 -22.87 -2.09 -1.57
N ALA A 137 -23.31 -2.84 -0.56
CA ALA A 137 -24.73 -2.91 -0.28
C ALA A 137 -25.07 -1.62 0.46
N ASP A 138 -25.82 -0.68 -0.14
CA ASP A 138 -26.15 0.67 0.38
C ASP A 138 -26.95 0.68 1.71
N ALA A 139 -26.49 -0.10 2.69
CA ALA A 139 -27.08 -0.39 3.99
C ALA A 139 -25.97 -0.94 4.91
N GLY A 140 -25.98 -0.53 6.18
CA GLY A 140 -25.00 -0.96 7.18
C GLY A 140 -23.94 0.11 7.49
N PRO A 141 -22.86 -0.26 8.19
CA PRO A 141 -21.84 0.71 8.59
C PRO A 141 -21.10 1.27 7.37
N VAL A 142 -20.62 2.51 7.48
CA VAL A 142 -19.82 3.12 6.42
C VAL A 142 -18.40 2.54 6.43
N TRP A 143 -17.90 2.17 5.26
CA TRP A 143 -16.55 1.66 5.05
C TRP A 143 -15.75 2.60 4.17
N VAL A 144 -14.47 2.75 4.52
CA VAL A 144 -13.46 3.36 3.65
C VAL A 144 -12.71 2.23 2.96
N LYS A 145 -12.96 2.03 1.67
CA LYS A 145 -12.31 1.02 0.83
C LYS A 145 -11.21 1.68 0.00
N LEU A 146 -10.03 1.09 0.00
CA LEU A 146 -8.89 1.58 -0.76
C LEU A 146 -8.17 0.41 -1.44
N GLY A 147 -7.71 0.64 -2.66
CA GLY A 147 -6.96 -0.33 -3.45
C GLY A 147 -5.96 0.40 -4.32
N TRP A 148 -4.76 -0.14 -4.44
CA TRP A 148 -3.70 0.41 -5.27
C TRP A 148 -3.04 -0.72 -6.04
N ARG A 149 -2.32 -0.37 -7.11
CA ARG A 149 -1.68 -1.35 -7.99
C ARG A 149 -0.23 -1.51 -7.56
N ASP A 150 0.16 -2.74 -7.22
CA ASP A 150 1.56 -3.14 -7.11
C ASP A 150 2.07 -3.78 -8.41
N ASP A 151 1.15 -4.17 -9.32
CA ASP A 151 1.40 -4.81 -10.63
C ASP A 151 0.18 -4.62 -11.58
N VAL A 152 0.37 -4.83 -12.88
CA VAL A 152 -0.54 -4.44 -13.98
C VAL A 152 -1.85 -5.26 -14.00
N ASP A 153 -1.95 -6.44 -13.41
CA ASP A 153 -3.09 -7.34 -13.73
C ASP A 153 -4.18 -7.55 -12.66
N ASN A 154 -4.15 -6.89 -11.49
CA ASN A 154 -5.29 -7.08 -10.58
C ASN A 154 -5.58 -5.90 -9.63
N ALA A 155 -6.55 -5.08 -10.03
CA ALA A 155 -7.27 -4.15 -9.14
C ALA A 155 -8.76 -4.56 -9.01
N SER A 156 -9.09 -5.84 -9.19
CA SER A 156 -10.50 -6.31 -9.13
C SER A 156 -11.13 -6.22 -7.75
N ALA A 157 -10.32 -6.09 -6.69
CA ALA A 157 -10.78 -6.00 -5.31
C ALA A 157 -10.04 -4.88 -4.54
N PRO A 158 -10.69 -4.26 -3.53
CA PRO A 158 -10.01 -3.41 -2.56
C PRO A 158 -8.94 -4.21 -1.81
N ARG A 159 -7.85 -3.55 -1.42
CA ARG A 159 -6.79 -4.15 -0.59
C ARG A 159 -6.94 -3.81 0.88
N LEU A 160 -7.62 -2.71 1.17
CA LEU A 160 -7.90 -2.23 2.50
C LEU A 160 -9.38 -1.87 2.59
N ALA A 161 -10.03 -2.24 3.70
CA ALA A 161 -11.34 -1.76 4.06
C ALA A 161 -11.34 -1.45 5.56
N LEU A 162 -11.60 -0.19 5.91
CA LEU A 162 -11.66 0.27 7.30
C LEU A 162 -13.11 0.62 7.65
N PRO A 163 -13.70 0.01 8.69
CA PRO A 163 -15.02 0.40 9.14
C PRO A 163 -14.94 1.73 9.89
N LEU A 164 -15.89 2.62 9.62
CA LEU A 164 -16.15 3.76 10.48
C LEU A 164 -16.96 3.27 11.68
N PRO A 165 -16.50 3.48 12.92
CA PRO A 165 -17.30 3.14 14.09
C PRO A 165 -18.57 4.00 14.07
N GLU A 166 -19.70 3.36 14.33
CA GLU A 166 -20.97 4.06 14.53
C GLU A 166 -20.78 5.06 15.67
N SER A 167 -21.12 6.34 15.44
CA SER A 167 -21.10 7.30 16.55
C SER A 167 -22.18 6.86 17.53
N GLY A 168 -21.76 6.33 18.68
CA GLY A 168 -22.69 5.90 19.73
C GLY A 168 -23.71 7.01 20.01
N ARG A 169 -24.99 6.66 19.86
CA ARG A 169 -26.09 7.44 20.42
C ARG A 169 -26.12 7.29 21.93
#